data_AF-A0A149VLZ8-F1
#
_entry.id   AF-A0A149VLZ8-F1
#
_cell.length_a   1.000
_cell.length_b   1.000
_cell.length_c   1.000
_cell.angle_alpha   90.00
_cell.angle_beta   90.00
_cell.angle_gamma   90.00
#
_symmetry.space_group_name_H-M   'P 1'
#
loop_
_entity.id
_entity.type
_entity.pdbx_description
1 polymer ?
#
loop_
_entity_poly.entity_id
_entity_poly.type
_entity_poly.pdbx_seq_one_letter_code
_entity_poly.pdbx_strand_id
1 'polypeptide(L)' 'MDMKIEKIFVIVFLAFLLISSVTFLAYDHVGEELKKLIIMINLIFLLLTIAMIVYAKIFLNR' A
#
# COMPACT_ATOMS: atom_id res chain seq x y z
N MET A 1 -2.68 -13.84 19.10
CA MET A 1 -2.79 -13.80 17.63
C MET A 1 -1.40 -13.50 17.12
N ASP A 2 -0.75 -14.52 16.57
CA ASP A 2 0.71 -14.66 16.49
C ASP A 2 1.43 -13.53 15.75
N MET A 3 2.63 -13.21 16.24
CA MET A 3 3.70 -12.42 15.60
C MET A 3 3.92 -12.71 14.09
N LYS A 4 3.39 -13.82 13.58
CA LYS A 4 3.34 -14.17 12.15
C LYS A 4 2.45 -13.22 11.33
N ILE A 5 1.27 -12.84 11.80
CA ILE A 5 0.35 -11.97 11.03
C ILE A 5 0.93 -10.56 10.92
N GLU A 6 1.47 -10.02 12.01
CA GLU A 6 2.14 -8.72 12.02
C GLU A 6 3.30 -8.64 11.02
N LYS A 7 4.15 -9.67 10.96
CA LYS A 7 5.24 -9.73 9.99
C LYS A 7 4.73 -9.75 8.54
N ILE A 8 3.67 -10.50 8.27
CA ILE A 8 3.05 -10.53 6.93
C ILE A 8 2.49 -9.15 6.57
N PHE A 9 1.83 -8.46 7.51
CA PHE A 9 1.34 -7.10 7.33
C PHE A 9 2.45 -6.12 6.98
N VAL A 10 3.58 -6.15 7.69
CA VAL A 10 4.73 -5.29 7.42
C VAL A 10 5.33 -5.57 6.04
N ILE A 11 5.44 -6.84 5.65
CA ILE A 11 5.96 -7.24 4.32
C ILE A 11 5.04 -6.74 3.20
N VAL A 12 3.72 -6.92 3.35
CA VAL A 12 2.73 -6.47 2.37
C VAL A 12 2.74 -4.95 2.24
N PHE A 13 2.78 -4.25 3.38
CA PHE A 13 2.89 -2.79 3.39
C PHE A 13 4.16 -2.30 2.68
N LEU A 14 5.31 -2.92 2.98
CA LEU A 14 6.58 -2.57 2.34
C LEU A 14 6.54 -2.81 0.83
N ALA A 15 5.94 -3.93 0.38
CA ALA A 15 5.77 -4.22 -1.04
C ALA A 15 4.90 -3.16 -1.75
N PHE A 16 3.78 -2.75 -1.15
CA PHE A 16 2.95 -1.68 -1.70
C PHE A 16 3.71 -0.35 -1.78
N LEU A 17 4.51 -0.03 -0.78
CA LEU A 17 5.30 1.20 -0.73
C LEU A 17 6.38 1.23 -1.84
N LEU A 18 7.02 0.09 -2.10
CA LEU A 18 8.01 -0.05 -3.18
C LEU A 18 7.36 0.08 -4.56
N ILE A 19 6.26 -0.63 -4.81
CA ILE A 19 5.53 -0.55 -6.08
C ILE A 19 5.00 0.87 -6.29
N SER A 20 4.44 1.49 -5.25
CA SER A 20 3.99 2.87 -5.26
C SER A 20 5.11 3.84 -5.63
N SER A 21 6.28 3.68 -5.02
CA SER A 21 7.45 4.53 -5.31
C SER A 21 7.94 4.38 -6.74
N VAL A 22 8.07 3.15 -7.25
CA VAL A 22 8.51 2.91 -8.64
C VAL A 22 7.49 3.44 -9.65
N THR A 23 6.19 3.24 -9.40
CA THR A 23 5.13 3.76 -10.27
C THR A 23 5.05 5.28 -10.26
N PHE A 24 5.24 5.93 -9.11
CA PHE A 24 5.34 7.39 -9.04
C PHE A 24 6.60 7.93 -9.72
N LEU A 25 7.73 7.26 -9.61
CA LEU A 25 8.96 7.64 -10.32
C LEU A 25 8.77 7.60 -11.85
N ALA A 26 8.02 6.60 -12.33
CA ALA A 26 7.68 6.47 -13.74
C ALA A 26 6.55 7.42 -14.19
N TYR A 27 5.83 8.09 -13.27
CA TYR A 27 4.64 8.87 -13.56
C TYR A 27 4.86 9.96 -14.62
N ASP A 28 5.95 10.72 -14.48
CA ASP A 28 6.27 11.81 -15.42
C ASP A 28 6.76 11.29 -16.78
N HIS A 29 7.12 10.01 -16.86
CA HIS A 29 7.71 9.37 -18.03
C HIS A 29 6.70 8.55 -18.85
N VAL A 30 5.43 8.47 -18.42
CA VAL A 30 4.38 7.69 -19.09
C VAL A 30 3.25 8.57 -19.64
N GLY A 31 2.48 8.03 -20.59
CA GLY A 31 1.33 8.73 -21.17
C GLY A 31 0.17 8.94 -20.17
N GLU A 32 -0.74 9.84 -20.52
CA GLU A 32 -1.87 10.27 -19.66
C GLU A 32 -2.78 9.11 -19.20
N GLU A 33 -2.99 8.08 -20.01
CA GLU A 33 -3.77 6.90 -19.62
C GLU A 33 -3.09 6.11 -18.49
N LEU A 34 -1.78 5.91 -18.60
CA LEU A 34 -0.98 5.23 -17.58
C LEU A 34 -0.87 6.07 -16.32
N LYS A 35 -0.77 7.40 -16.43
CA LYS A 35 -0.81 8.31 -15.28
C LYS A 35 -2.09 8.14 -14.46
N LYS A 36 -3.25 8.09 -15.12
CA LYS A 36 -4.55 7.85 -14.44
C LYS A 36 -4.57 6.49 -13.74
N LEU A 37 -4.04 5.46 -14.39
CA LEU A 37 -3.90 4.11 -13.81
C LEU A 37 -2.98 4.10 -12.58
N ILE A 38 -1.82 4.77 -12.65
CA ILE A 38 -0.86 4.91 -11.54
C ILE A 38 -1.54 5.58 -10.35
N ILE A 39 -2.26 6.69 -10.57
CA ILE A 39 -2.99 7.38 -9.50
C ILE A 39 -4.04 6.44 -8.90
N MET A 40 -4.83 5.75 -9.74
CA MET A 40 -5.88 4.85 -9.28
C MET A 40 -5.33 3.70 -8.42
N ILE A 41 -4.25 3.05 -8.85
CA ILE A 41 -3.59 1.96 -8.11
C ILE A 41 -3.05 2.47 -6.78
N ASN A 42 -2.41 3.64 -6.77
CA ASN A 42 -1.89 4.23 -5.53
C ASN A 42 -2.99 4.61 -4.55
N LEU A 43 -4.16 5.04 -5.05
CA LEU A 43 -5.34 5.31 -4.23
C LEU A 43 -5.88 4.03 -3.56
N ILE A 44 -5.87 2.90 -4.29
CA ILE A 44 -6.23 1.58 -3.74
C ILE A 44 -5.22 1.17 -2.64
N PHE A 45 -3.92 1.34 -2.88
CA PHE A 45 -2.89 1.03 -1.88
C PHE A 45 -3.02 1.89 -0.62
N LEU A 46 -3.40 3.17 -0.76
CA LEU A 46 -3.70 4.03 0.37
C LEU A 46 -4.87 3.50 1.21
N LEU A 47 -5.98 3.13 0.56
CA LEU A 47 -7.15 2.57 1.26
C LEU A 47 -6.82 1.27 1.98
N LEU A 48 -6.07 0.37 1.34
CA LEU A 48 -5.59 -0.87 1.96
C LEU A 48 -4.70 -0.58 3.17
N THR A 49 -3.78 0.38 3.06
CA THR A 49 -2.92 0.80 4.18
C THR A 49 -3.74 1.32 5.36
N ILE A 50 -4.74 2.15 5.10
CA ILE A 50 -5.63 2.67 6.16
C ILE A 50 -6.39 1.52 6.82
N ALA A 51 -6.97 0.60 6.04
CA ALA A 51 -7.65 -0.57 6.55
C ALA A 51 -6.72 -1.43 7.43
N MET A 52 -5.46 -1.58 7.02
CA MET A 52 -4.45 -2.30 7.80
C MET A 52 -4.12 -1.62 9.13
N ILE A 53 -3.95 -0.29 9.14
CA ILE A 53 -3.70 0.48 10.36
C ILE A 53 -4.90 0.39 11.31
N VAL A 54 -6.12 0.50 10.79
CA VAL A 54 -7.35 0.36 11.57
C VAL A 54 -7.45 -1.05 12.16
N TYR A 55 -7.15 -2.09 11.37
CA TYR A 55 -7.12 -3.47 11.84
C TYR A 55 -6.10 -3.65 12.97
N ALA A 56 -4.86 -3.18 12.80
CA ALA A 56 -3.83 -3.26 13.83
C ALA A 56 -4.25 -2.53 15.11
N LYS A 57 -4.83 -1.34 14.99
CA LYS A 57 -5.28 -0.54 16.14
C LYS A 57 -6.43 -1.19 16.91
N ILE A 58 -7.35 -1.86 16.24
CA ILE A 58 -8.53 -2.48 16.85
C ILE A 58 -8.21 -3.85 17.47
N PHE A 59 -7.42 -4.66 16.77
CA PHE A 59 -7.25 -6.09 17.10
C PHE A 59 -5.91 -6.43 17.74
N LEU A 60 -4.88 -5.60 17.56
CA LEU A 60 -3.52 -5.87 18.01
C LEU A 60 -3.15 -5.06 19.27
N ASN A 61 -3.90 -4.00 19.56
CA ASN A 61 -3.76 -3.17 20.77
C ASN A 61 -4.75 -3.56 21.90
N ARG A 62 -5.25 -4.81 21.89
CA ARG A 62 -5.92 -5.48 23.00
C ARG A 62 -4.99 -6.53 23.58
#